data_AF-A0A4Y2NY10-F1
#
_entry.id   AF-A0A4Y2NY10-F1
#
_cell.length_a   1.000
_cell.length_b   1.000
_cell.length_c   1.000
_cell.angle_alpha   90.00
_cell.angle_beta   90.00
_cell.angle_gamma   90.00
#
_symmetry.space_group_name_H-M   'P 1'
#
loop_
_entity.id
_entity.type
_entity.pdbx_description
1 polymer ?
#
loop_
_entity_poly.entity_id
_entity_poly.type
_entity_poly.pdbx_seq_one_letter_code
_entity_poly.pdbx_strand_id
1 'polypeptide(L)'
;MSKTHPCLVKIKNGHNHVVNSAATLKYRDLCPEIRQKFVDLFCHGHNPASALKCHKTNLMIEKGGDYYQAAADGMLMPSYSVVSKLFKKEFSRTYGSISGDGMIENVKILQDYVANKGGKAKFQYTADGEHYFAILCTPMI
;
A
#
# COMPACT_ATOMS: atom_id res chain seq x y z
N MET A 1 -44.75 27.89 -0.83
CA MET A 1 -44.18 28.65 0.30
C MET A 1 -42.66 28.54 0.26
N SER A 2 -41.97 29.67 0.04
CA SER A 2 -40.52 29.74 -0.13
C SER A 2 -39.81 29.63 1.23
N LYS A 3 -38.85 28.71 1.39
CA LYS A 3 -38.03 28.59 2.61
C LYS A 3 -37.03 29.74 2.65
N THR A 4 -37.35 30.77 3.43
CA THR A 4 -36.67 32.07 3.51
C THR A 4 -35.29 32.07 4.17
N HIS A 5 -34.73 30.91 4.55
CA HIS A 5 -33.42 30.84 5.22
C HIS A 5 -32.66 29.57 4.80
N PRO A 6 -32.01 29.53 3.63
CA PRO A 6 -31.05 28.47 3.34
C PRO A 6 -29.89 28.57 4.34
N CYS A 7 -29.56 27.47 5.01
CA CYS A 7 -28.38 27.41 5.88
C CYS A 7 -27.13 27.69 5.03
N LEU A 8 -26.51 28.86 5.24
CA LEU A 8 -25.31 29.27 4.52
C LEU A 8 -24.07 29.00 5.37
N VAL A 9 -23.37 27.90 5.08
CA VAL A 9 -22.08 27.60 5.72
C VAL A 9 -20.97 28.32 4.94
N LYS A 10 -20.35 29.33 5.56
CA LYS A 10 -19.14 29.99 5.03
C LYS A 10 -17.90 29.47 5.76
N ILE A 11 -17.14 28.62 5.08
CA ILE A 11 -15.83 28.17 5.57
C ILE A 11 -14.79 29.21 5.15
N LYS A 12 -14.05 29.75 6.12
CA LYS A 12 -12.91 30.65 5.89
C LYS A 12 -11.64 29.96 6.34
N ASN A 13 -10.64 29.88 5.46
CA ASN A 13 -9.37 29.23 5.74
C ASN A 13 -8.40 30.18 6.47
N GLY A 14 -8.82 30.68 7.64
CA GLY A 14 -8.03 31.59 8.47
C GLY A 14 -7.21 30.80 9.48
N HIS A 15 -5.93 30.60 9.21
CA HIS A 15 -5.01 29.98 10.16
C HIS A 15 -4.27 31.05 10.96
N ASN A 16 -4.21 30.87 12.28
CA ASN A 16 -3.42 31.71 13.19
C ASN A 16 -1.98 31.19 13.39
N HIS A 17 -1.54 30.24 12.56
CA HIS A 17 -0.24 29.61 12.61
C HIS A 17 0.28 29.29 11.21
N VAL A 18 1.58 29.05 11.11
CA VAL A 18 2.26 28.75 9.84
C VAL A 18 1.83 27.37 9.33
N VAL A 19 1.12 27.36 8.20
CA VAL A 19 0.63 26.15 7.54
C VAL A 19 1.70 25.38 6.75
N ASN A 20 2.87 25.98 6.54
CA ASN A 20 4.02 25.40 5.84
C ASN A 20 5.14 24.98 6.82
N SER A 21 4.79 24.58 8.04
CA SER A 21 5.77 24.06 9.00
C SER A 21 5.97 22.56 8.83
N ALA A 22 7.12 22.01 9.24
CA ALA A 22 7.33 20.55 9.20
C ALA A 22 6.22 19.77 9.96
N ALA A 23 5.64 20.37 10.99
CA ALA A 23 4.55 19.79 11.76
C ALA A 23 3.26 19.61 10.94
N THR A 24 3.01 20.48 9.97
CA THR A 24 1.86 20.40 9.05
C THR A 24 2.21 19.63 7.77
N LEU A 25 3.41 19.81 7.23
CA LEU A 25 3.85 19.19 5.98
C LEU A 25 3.86 17.65 6.05
N LYS A 26 4.16 17.05 7.21
CA LYS A 26 4.14 15.59 7.40
C LYS A 26 2.77 14.93 7.15
N TYR A 27 1.69 15.71 7.17
CA TYR A 27 0.32 15.23 6.93
C TYR A 27 -0.17 15.50 5.49
N ARG A 28 0.67 16.06 4.62
CA ARG A 28 0.31 16.26 3.22
C ARG A 28 0.03 14.92 2.54
N ASP A 29 -0.90 14.98 1.60
CA ASP A 29 -1.21 13.84 0.76
C ASP A 29 -0.01 13.44 -0.10
N LEU A 30 0.14 12.13 -0.28
CA LEU A 30 1.21 11.54 -1.04
C LEU A 30 1.15 12.01 -2.50
N CYS A 31 2.29 12.43 -3.05
CA CYS A 31 2.39 12.77 -4.47
C CYS A 31 1.95 11.58 -5.34
N PRO A 32 1.20 11.80 -6.44
CA PRO A 32 0.78 10.74 -7.36
C PRO A 32 1.94 9.88 -7.88
N GLU A 33 3.09 10.48 -8.14
CA GLU A 33 4.29 9.78 -8.62
C GLU A 33 4.84 8.83 -7.56
N ILE A 34 4.96 9.29 -6.32
CA ILE A 34 5.43 8.46 -5.21
C ILE A 34 4.40 7.37 -4.89
N ARG A 35 3.11 7.70 -4.97
CA ARG A 35 2.03 6.71 -4.84
C ARG A 35 2.21 5.60 -5.88
N GLN A 36 2.49 5.94 -7.13
CA GLN A 36 2.72 4.94 -8.19
C GLN A 36 3.98 4.11 -7.91
N LYS A 37 5.10 4.72 -7.48
CA LYS A 37 6.30 3.98 -7.06
C LYS A 37 5.99 2.92 -5.99
N PHE A 38 5.13 3.25 -5.01
CA PHE A 38 4.70 2.27 -4.01
C PHE A 38 3.84 1.15 -4.60
N VAL A 39 2.90 1.48 -5.48
CA VAL A 39 2.09 0.48 -6.20
C VAL A 39 2.97 -0.49 -6.96
N ASP A 40 3.97 0.03 -7.68
CA ASP A 40 4.91 -0.79 -8.44
C ASP A 40 5.71 -1.71 -7.51
N LEU A 41 6.22 -1.20 -6.38
CA LEU A 41 6.89 -2.03 -5.38
C LEU A 41 5.99 -3.16 -4.86
N PHE A 42 4.72 -2.89 -4.62
CA PHE A 42 3.77 -3.93 -4.19
C PHE A 42 3.57 -5.00 -5.26
N CYS A 43 3.47 -4.61 -6.54
CA CYS A 43 3.40 -5.56 -7.66
C CYS A 43 4.65 -6.44 -7.76
N HIS A 44 5.82 -5.94 -7.33
CA HIS A 44 7.06 -6.72 -7.23
C HIS A 44 7.18 -7.54 -5.93
N GLY A 45 6.10 -7.67 -5.15
CA GLY A 45 6.07 -8.52 -3.96
C GLY A 45 6.54 -7.85 -2.67
N HIS A 46 6.77 -6.54 -2.67
CA HIS A 46 7.13 -5.83 -1.44
C HIS A 46 5.93 -5.68 -0.51
N ASN A 47 6.13 -6.04 0.77
CA ASN A 47 5.22 -5.65 1.83
C ASN A 47 5.42 -4.15 2.20
N PRO A 48 4.47 -3.51 2.91
CA PRO A 48 4.55 -2.08 3.25
C PRO A 48 5.86 -1.63 3.91
N ALA A 49 6.41 -2.45 4.81
CA ALA A 49 7.63 -2.12 5.54
C ALA A 49 8.85 -2.15 4.61
N SER A 50 8.96 -3.19 3.78
CA SER A 50 10.03 -3.34 2.79
C SER A 50 9.96 -2.28 1.69
N ALA A 51 8.75 -1.94 1.21
CA ALA A 51 8.55 -0.90 0.22
C ALA A 51 8.95 0.47 0.77
N LEU A 52 8.55 0.79 2.02
CA LEU A 52 8.91 2.04 2.67
C LEU A 52 10.43 2.13 2.89
N LYS A 53 11.08 1.03 3.26
CA LYS A 53 12.54 0.97 3.39
C LYS A 53 13.22 1.23 2.04
N CYS A 54 12.75 0.61 0.97
CA CYS A 54 13.27 0.83 -0.39
C CYS A 54 13.12 2.30 -0.80
N HIS A 55 11.92 2.86 -0.66
CA HIS A 55 11.65 4.27 -0.96
C HIS A 55 12.52 5.23 -0.14
N LYS A 56 12.71 4.96 1.16
CA LYS A 56 13.59 5.73 2.04
C LYS A 56 15.03 5.73 1.55
N THR A 57 15.57 4.56 1.19
CA THR A 57 16.93 4.44 0.64
C THR A 57 17.06 5.19 -0.68
N ASN A 58 16.10 5.06 -1.58
CA ASN A 58 16.11 5.77 -2.86
C ASN A 58 16.06 7.29 -2.66
N LEU A 59 15.18 7.78 -1.78
CA LEU A 59 15.08 9.21 -1.48
C LEU A 59 16.37 9.76 -0.88
N MET A 60 17.04 8.98 -0.03
CA MET A 60 18.32 9.37 0.57
C MET A 60 19.43 9.51 -0.49
N ILE A 61 19.44 8.62 -1.48
CA ILE A 61 20.37 8.71 -2.61
C ILE A 61 20.03 9.90 -3.52
N GLU A 62 18.75 10.08 -3.86
CA GLU A 62 18.26 11.13 -4.77
C GLU A 62 18.48 12.54 -4.19
N LYS A 63 18.29 12.72 -2.88
CA LYS A 63 18.34 14.05 -2.23
C LYS A 63 19.64 14.37 -1.52
N GLY A 64 20.47 13.36 -1.21
CA GLY A 64 21.75 13.56 -0.54
C GLY A 64 21.61 14.41 0.73
N GLY A 65 22.26 15.59 0.74
CA GLY A 65 22.23 16.52 1.88
C GLY A 65 20.84 17.05 2.23
N ASP A 66 19.93 17.13 1.26
CA ASP A 66 18.57 17.65 1.45
C ASP A 66 17.57 16.57 1.91
N TYR A 67 18.05 15.35 2.15
CA TYR A 67 17.22 14.21 2.52
C TYR A 67 16.30 14.51 3.72
N TYR A 68 16.83 15.13 4.78
CA TYR A 68 16.03 15.37 5.99
C TYR A 68 14.89 16.38 5.77
N GLN A 69 15.09 17.36 4.89
CA GLN A 69 14.04 18.30 4.51
C GLN A 69 12.96 17.59 3.68
N ALA A 70 13.37 16.80 2.69
CA ALA A 70 12.44 16.01 1.88
C ALA A 70 11.67 14.97 2.71
N ALA A 71 12.34 14.33 3.67
CA ALA A 71 11.75 13.31 4.53
C ALA A 71 10.76 13.87 5.57
N ALA A 72 10.80 15.17 5.83
CA ALA A 72 9.83 15.85 6.70
C ALA A 72 8.50 16.16 6.00
N ASP A 73 8.46 16.12 4.66
CA ASP A 73 7.24 16.34 3.88
C ASP A 73 6.52 15.01 3.61
N GLY A 74 5.28 14.88 4.09
CA GLY A 74 4.44 13.70 3.89
C GLY A 74 4.12 13.41 2.42
N MET A 75 4.19 14.44 1.57
CA MET A 75 4.03 14.31 0.12
C MET A 75 5.15 13.49 -0.52
N LEU A 76 6.35 13.53 0.05
CA LEU A 76 7.55 12.82 -0.44
C LEU A 76 7.86 11.58 0.39
N MET A 77 7.68 11.65 1.70
CA MET A 77 7.93 10.56 2.63
C MET A 77 6.67 10.25 3.45
N PRO A 78 5.83 9.31 2.99
CA PRO A 78 4.62 8.95 3.72
C PRO A 78 4.94 8.24 5.03
N SER A 79 4.04 8.36 6.01
CA SER A 79 4.09 7.50 7.19
C SER A 79 3.77 6.04 6.83
N TYR A 80 4.25 5.11 7.65
CA TYR A 80 3.92 3.68 7.50
C TYR A 80 2.41 3.42 7.43
N SER A 81 1.61 4.16 8.20
CA SER A 81 0.15 4.00 8.21
C SER A 81 -0.46 4.32 6.84
N VAL A 82 0.03 5.35 6.15
CA VAL A 82 -0.40 5.70 4.78
C VAL A 82 -0.03 4.59 3.81
N VAL A 83 1.22 4.10 3.84
CA VAL A 83 1.69 3.01 2.97
C VAL A 83 0.92 1.72 3.22
N SER A 84 0.64 1.38 4.49
CA SER A 84 -0.12 0.19 4.86
C SER A 84 -1.56 0.24 4.36
N LYS A 85 -2.24 1.41 4.47
CA LYS A 85 -3.58 1.61 3.91
C LYS A 85 -3.57 1.52 2.38
N LEU A 86 -2.56 2.10 1.73
CA LEU A 86 -2.40 2.00 0.28
C LEU A 86 -2.24 0.54 -0.15
N PHE A 87 -1.33 -0.20 0.49
CA PHE A 87 -1.14 -1.62 0.21
C PHE A 87 -2.42 -2.41 0.37
N LYS A 88 -3.16 -2.25 1.47
CA LYS A 88 -4.43 -2.95 1.68
C LYS A 88 -5.45 -2.64 0.58
N LYS A 89 -5.56 -1.37 0.17
CA LYS A 89 -6.46 -0.96 -0.91
C LYS A 89 -6.07 -1.61 -2.24
N GLU A 90 -4.79 -1.53 -2.61
CA GLU A 90 -4.30 -2.09 -3.87
C GLU A 90 -4.37 -3.63 -3.88
N PHE A 91 -3.96 -4.28 -2.79
CA PHE A 91 -4.08 -5.72 -2.61
C PHE A 91 -5.55 -6.18 -2.67
N SER A 92 -6.46 -5.45 -2.00
CA SER A 92 -7.89 -5.78 -2.05
C SER A 92 -8.51 -5.65 -3.43
N ARG A 93 -7.99 -4.72 -4.24
CA ARG A 93 -8.45 -4.52 -5.62
C ARG A 93 -8.00 -5.66 -6.52
N THR A 94 -6.81 -6.20 -6.30
CA THR A 94 -6.22 -7.24 -7.15
C THR A 94 -6.62 -8.65 -6.72
N TYR A 95 -6.62 -8.92 -5.40
CA TYR A 95 -6.78 -10.28 -4.85
C TYR A 95 -8.02 -10.43 -3.95
N GLY A 96 -8.79 -9.36 -3.72
CA GLY A 96 -9.88 -9.38 -2.75
C GLY A 96 -9.40 -9.30 -1.31
N SER A 97 -10.26 -9.67 -0.36
CA SER A 97 -9.92 -9.63 1.07
C SER A 97 -8.68 -10.50 1.36
N ILE A 98 -7.72 -9.95 2.13
CA ILE A 98 -6.52 -10.68 2.60
C ILE A 98 -6.90 -11.90 3.47
N SER A 99 -8.12 -11.91 4.02
CA SER A 99 -8.66 -12.97 4.87
C SER A 99 -9.97 -13.50 4.32
N GLY A 100 -10.16 -14.82 4.36
CA GLY A 100 -11.41 -15.51 4.00
C GLY A 100 -11.30 -16.37 2.75
N ASP A 101 -12.45 -16.91 2.32
CA ASP A 101 -12.55 -17.93 1.26
C ASP A 101 -11.97 -17.48 -0.09
N GLY A 102 -12.01 -16.18 -0.39
CA GLY A 102 -11.45 -15.61 -1.64
C GLY A 102 -9.93 -15.76 -1.77
N MET A 103 -9.19 -15.85 -0.66
CA MET A 103 -7.76 -16.15 -0.68
C MET A 103 -7.51 -17.60 -1.11
N ILE A 104 -8.32 -18.53 -0.60
CA ILE A 104 -8.22 -19.97 -0.92
C ILE A 104 -8.62 -20.25 -2.37
N GLU A 105 -9.59 -19.49 -2.90
CA GLU A 105 -9.95 -19.59 -4.31
C GLU A 105 -8.80 -19.14 -5.23
N ASN A 106 -8.08 -18.07 -4.87
CA ASN A 106 -6.86 -17.67 -5.57
C ASN A 106 -5.72 -18.70 -5.46
N VAL A 107 -5.69 -19.52 -4.41
CA VAL A 107 -4.74 -20.63 -4.30
C VAL A 107 -5.05 -21.76 -5.30
N LYS A 108 -6.27 -21.85 -5.86
CA LYS A 108 -6.56 -22.80 -6.96
C LYS A 108 -5.80 -22.47 -8.25
N ILE A 109 -5.38 -21.21 -8.44
CA ILE A 109 -4.51 -20.79 -9.55
C ILE A 109 -3.14 -21.53 -9.51
N LEU A 110 -2.76 -22.10 -8.36
CA LEU A 110 -1.59 -22.97 -8.28
C LEU A 110 -1.66 -24.16 -9.24
N GLN A 111 -2.85 -24.63 -9.62
CA GLN A 111 -3.00 -25.71 -10.61
C GLN A 111 -2.52 -25.26 -12.00
N ASP A 112 -2.88 -24.05 -12.42
CA ASP A 112 -2.39 -23.45 -13.66
C ASP A 112 -0.87 -23.22 -13.64
N TYR A 113 -0.34 -22.84 -12.48
CA TYR A 113 1.10 -22.68 -12.28
C TYR A 113 1.86 -24.00 -12.48
N VAL A 114 1.34 -25.12 -11.93
CA VAL A 114 1.93 -26.45 -12.12
C VAL A 114 1.83 -26.90 -13.58
N ALA A 115 0.69 -26.65 -14.23
CA ALA A 115 0.45 -27.09 -15.60
C ALA A 115 1.30 -26.32 -16.63
N ASN A 116 1.48 -25.01 -16.45
CA ASN A 116 2.00 -24.14 -17.51
C ASN A 116 3.37 -23.50 -17.22
N LYS A 117 3.85 -23.48 -15.97
CA LYS A 117 5.08 -22.78 -15.58
C LYS A 117 6.20 -23.72 -15.12
N GLY A 118 5.97 -25.04 -15.13
CA GLY A 118 6.97 -26.06 -14.79
C GLY A 118 7.35 -26.13 -13.30
N GLY A 119 6.70 -25.33 -12.44
CA GLY A 119 6.87 -25.41 -11.00
C GLY A 119 6.02 -26.51 -10.36
N LYS A 120 6.29 -26.80 -9.09
CA LYS A 120 5.45 -27.70 -8.28
C LYS A 120 4.75 -26.89 -7.20
N ALA A 121 3.44 -27.05 -7.09
CA ALA A 121 2.67 -26.41 -6.04
C ALA A 121 1.65 -27.39 -5.45
N LYS A 122 1.42 -27.29 -4.15
CA LYS A 122 0.43 -28.12 -3.44
C LYS A 122 -0.26 -27.30 -2.37
N PHE A 123 -1.58 -27.37 -2.33
CA PHE A 123 -2.42 -26.82 -1.28
C PHE A 123 -3.21 -27.93 -0.62
N GLN A 124 -3.26 -27.95 0.71
CA GLN A 124 -4.01 -28.95 1.46
C GLN A 124 -4.37 -28.42 2.85
N TYR A 125 -5.56 -28.78 3.33
CA TYR A 125 -5.97 -28.57 4.72
C TYR A 125 -5.33 -29.60 5.65
N THR A 126 -5.08 -29.21 6.90
CA THR A 126 -4.75 -30.13 7.97
C THR A 126 -5.93 -31.05 8.29
N ALA A 127 -5.68 -32.13 9.04
CA ALA A 127 -6.70 -33.14 9.35
C ALA A 127 -7.88 -32.57 10.16
N ASP A 128 -7.68 -31.47 10.88
CA ASP A 128 -8.72 -30.74 11.62
C ASP A 128 -9.63 -29.87 10.74
N GLY A 129 -9.26 -29.63 9.47
CA GLY A 129 -9.99 -28.77 8.54
C GLY A 129 -9.91 -27.26 8.85
N GLU A 130 -9.23 -26.85 9.92
CA GLU A 130 -9.15 -25.44 10.33
C GLU A 130 -7.86 -24.74 9.86
N HIS A 131 -6.80 -25.51 9.64
CA HIS A 131 -5.54 -24.98 9.12
C HIS A 131 -5.26 -25.49 7.71
N TYR A 132 -4.39 -24.78 7.00
CA TYR A 132 -3.97 -25.15 5.66
C TYR A 132 -2.50 -24.84 5.46
N PHE A 133 -1.89 -25.55 4.51
CA PHE A 133 -0.56 -25.27 4.02
C PHE A 133 -0.58 -25.14 2.51
N ALA A 134 0.20 -24.19 2.01
CA ALA A 134 0.50 -24.03 0.60
C ALA A 134 2.02 -24.14 0.42
N ILE A 135 2.45 -25.05 -0.45
CA ILE A 135 3.84 -25.24 -0.83
C ILE A 135 3.98 -24.80 -2.27
N LEU A 136 4.94 -23.92 -2.53
CA LEU A 136 5.30 -23.39 -3.85
C LEU A 136 6.78 -23.67 -4.07
N CYS A 137 7.08 -24.47 -5.07
CA CYS A 137 8.43 -24.72 -5.56
C CYS A 137 8.52 -24.15 -6.98
N THR A 138 9.09 -22.95 -7.05
CA THR A 138 9.46 -22.32 -8.31
C THR A 138 10.67 -23.04 -8.89
N PRO A 139 10.64 -23.46 -10.17
CA PRO A 139 11.81 -24.06 -10.79
C PRO A 139 12.91 -23.00 -10.84
N MET A 140 14.10 -23.36 -10.36
CA MET A 140 15.26 -22.48 -10.51
C MET A 140 15.62 -22.46 -12.00
N ILE A 141 15.67 -21.26 -12.57
CA ILE A 141 16.21 -21.01 -13.91
C ILE A 141 17.73 -21.12 -13.84
#